data_AF-A0A495S412-F1
#
_entry.id   AF-A0A495S412-F1
#
_cell.length_a   1.000
_cell.length_b   1.000
_cell.length_c   1.000
_cell.angle_alpha   90.00
_cell.angle_beta   90.00
_cell.angle_gamma   90.00
#
_symmetry.space_group_name_H-M   'P 1'
#
loop_
_entity.id
_entity.type
_entity.pdbx_description
1 polymer ?
#
loop_
_entity_poly.entity_id
_entity_poly.type
_entity_poly.pdbx_seq_one_letter_code
_entity_poly.pdbx_strand_id
1 'polypeptide(L)'
;MNRIKLIQLFSATLFFTLSFWSVNAQEKTVTGNDMLLKETIYNENRVKVLNFSLKEFDALFFEFFDKKSEPNLVLTKEEFYSYTIQIAVFSDRLAALYPDQKEIAAENKKKWFTENYEDYLLSKASQKK
;
A
#
# COMPACT_ATOMS: atom_id res chain seq x y z
N MET A 1 -38.19 45.86 0.89
CA MET A 1 -37.57 44.95 1.89
C MET A 1 -37.70 43.46 1.53
N ASN A 2 -37.76 43.08 0.24
CA ASN A 2 -38.02 41.68 -0.18
C ASN A 2 -36.97 41.06 -1.10
N ARG A 3 -35.99 41.84 -1.63
CA ARG A 3 -34.96 41.32 -2.54
C ARG A 3 -33.69 40.83 -1.81
N ILE A 4 -33.32 41.48 -0.70
CA ILE A 4 -32.16 41.10 0.13
C ILE A 4 -32.41 39.73 0.80
N LYS A 5 -33.64 39.46 1.24
CA LYS A 5 -34.03 38.16 1.82
C LYS A 5 -33.99 37.01 0.80
N LEU A 6 -34.27 37.29 -0.48
CA LEU A 6 -34.23 36.28 -1.54
C LEU A 6 -32.78 35.88 -1.89
N ILE A 7 -31.86 36.84 -1.87
CA ILE A 7 -30.43 36.60 -2.11
C ILE A 7 -29.78 35.85 -0.94
N GLN A 8 -30.15 36.17 0.30
CA GLN A 8 -29.71 35.41 1.48
C GLN A 8 -30.25 33.98 1.50
N LEU A 9 -31.47 33.76 1.00
CA LEU A 9 -32.05 32.42 0.86
C LEU A 9 -31.30 31.59 -0.20
N PHE A 10 -30.86 32.20 -1.30
CA PHE A 10 -30.09 31.54 -2.36
C PHE A 10 -28.65 31.21 -1.94
N SER A 11 -28.01 32.07 -1.13
CA SER A 11 -26.67 31.80 -0.60
C SER A 11 -26.67 30.68 0.46
N ALA A 12 -27.74 30.50 1.21
CA ALA A 12 -27.82 29.45 2.23
C ALA A 12 -27.95 28.03 1.62
N THR A 13 -28.61 27.89 0.46
CA THR A 13 -28.75 26.59 -0.23
C THR A 13 -27.47 26.15 -0.93
N LEU A 14 -26.64 27.08 -1.41
CA LEU A 14 -25.41 26.73 -2.14
C LEU A 14 -24.29 26.20 -1.21
N PHE A 15 -24.28 26.60 0.06
CA PHE A 15 -23.29 26.10 1.04
C PHE A 15 -23.58 24.67 1.52
N PHE A 16 -24.81 24.17 1.38
CA PHE A 16 -25.17 22.83 1.85
C PHE A 16 -24.90 21.73 0.82
N THR A 17 -24.73 22.07 -0.46
CA THR A 17 -24.51 21.09 -1.54
C THR A 17 -23.04 20.75 -1.79
N LEU A 18 -22.10 21.50 -1.21
CA LEU A 18 -20.65 21.26 -1.42
C LEU A 18 -20.01 20.38 -0.33
N SER A 19 -20.73 20.06 0.75
CA SER A 19 -20.18 19.27 1.87
C SER A 19 -20.38 17.75 1.72
N PHE A 20 -20.93 17.27 0.60
CA PHE A 20 -21.19 15.83 0.38
C PHE A 20 -20.31 15.18 -0.70
N TRP A 21 -19.22 15.84 -1.10
CA TRP A 21 -18.12 15.17 -1.78
C TRP A 21 -17.02 14.78 -0.80
N SER A 22 -17.40 14.05 0.24
CA SER A 22 -16.48 13.06 0.79
C SER A 22 -16.33 12.01 -0.30
N VAL A 23 -15.36 12.21 -1.20
CA VAL A 23 -14.75 11.10 -1.92
C VAL A 23 -14.13 10.24 -0.83
N ASN A 24 -14.95 9.34 -0.29
CA ASN A 24 -14.43 8.16 0.35
C ASN A 24 -13.67 7.48 -0.79
N ALA A 25 -12.35 7.69 -0.82
CA ALA A 25 -11.46 6.73 -1.42
C ALA A 25 -11.76 5.45 -0.65
N GLN A 26 -12.75 4.70 -1.14
CA GLN A 26 -13.11 3.41 -0.60
C GLN A 26 -11.82 2.63 -0.75
N GLU A 27 -11.13 2.46 0.38
CA GLU A 27 -9.98 1.60 0.50
C GLU A 27 -10.44 0.31 -0.12
N LYS A 28 -9.95 0.04 -1.33
CA LYS A 28 -10.39 -1.08 -2.14
C LYS A 28 -10.06 -2.27 -1.27
N THR A 29 -11.06 -2.80 -0.58
CA THR A 29 -10.89 -3.99 0.22
C THR A 29 -10.54 -5.03 -0.81
N VAL A 30 -9.24 -5.30 -0.93
CA VAL A 30 -8.70 -6.40 -1.72
C VAL A 30 -9.09 -7.66 -0.95
N THR A 31 -10.39 -7.88 -0.80
CA THR A 31 -11.00 -9.14 -0.38
C THR A 31 -11.00 -10.08 -1.59
N GLY A 32 -9.87 -10.12 -2.28
CA GLY A 32 -9.60 -11.01 -3.40
C GLY A 32 -8.76 -12.16 -2.89
N ASN A 33 -8.79 -13.29 -3.59
CA ASN A 33 -8.06 -14.53 -3.30
C ASN A 33 -6.61 -14.34 -2.79
N ASP A 34 -5.98 -13.22 -3.14
CA ASP A 34 -4.62 -12.82 -2.76
C ASP A 34 -4.47 -12.46 -1.28
N MET A 35 -5.53 -12.04 -0.59
CA MET A 35 -5.47 -11.70 0.84
C MET A 35 -5.09 -12.91 1.68
N LEU A 36 -5.72 -14.06 1.44
CA LEU A 36 -5.41 -15.31 2.14
C LEU A 36 -3.97 -15.75 1.90
N LEU A 37 -3.49 -15.60 0.65
CA LEU A 37 -2.10 -15.92 0.31
C LEU A 37 -1.13 -14.98 1.03
N LYS A 38 -1.38 -13.67 1.02
CA LYS A 38 -0.57 -12.67 1.73
C LYS A 38 -0.52 -12.91 3.23
N GLU A 39 -1.66 -13.24 3.85
CA GLU A 39 -1.74 -13.57 5.27
C GLU A 39 -0.98 -14.85 5.61
N THR A 40 -1.07 -15.88 4.75
CA THR A 40 -0.32 -17.12 4.90
C THR A 40 1.19 -16.85 4.88
N ILE A 41 1.66 -16.16 3.83
CA ILE A 41 3.07 -15.75 3.69
C ILE A 41 3.52 -14.90 4.89
N TYR A 42 2.68 -13.98 5.35
CA TYR A 42 2.98 -13.13 6.50
C TYR A 42 3.19 -13.98 7.75
N ASN A 43 2.26 -14.88 8.07
CA ASN A 43 2.34 -15.69 9.28
C ASN A 43 3.57 -16.62 9.27
N GLU A 44 3.91 -17.19 8.12
CA GLU A 44 5.08 -18.07 7.96
C GLU A 44 6.40 -17.30 8.11
N ASN A 45 6.49 -16.08 7.56
CA ASN A 45 7.74 -15.33 7.52
C ASN A 45 7.91 -14.33 8.66
N ARG A 46 6.85 -14.00 9.39
CA ARG A 46 6.85 -12.92 10.39
C ARG A 46 8.00 -13.06 11.39
N VAL A 47 8.11 -14.22 12.04
CA VAL A 47 9.12 -14.45 13.08
C VAL A 47 10.53 -14.35 12.50
N LYS A 48 10.75 -14.88 11.31
CA LYS A 48 12.04 -14.85 10.62
C LYS A 48 12.45 -13.41 10.31
N VAL A 49 11.55 -12.65 9.66
CA VAL A 49 11.84 -11.28 9.22
C VAL A 49 11.99 -10.31 10.38
N LEU A 50 11.21 -10.47 11.45
CA LEU A 50 11.39 -9.67 12.66
C LEU A 50 12.79 -9.82 13.26
N ASN A 51 13.50 -10.92 12.97
CA ASN A 51 14.87 -11.16 13.39
C ASN A 51 15.94 -10.72 12.37
N PHE A 52 15.58 -10.27 11.17
CA PHE A 52 16.54 -9.81 10.15
C PHE A 52 17.39 -8.63 10.60
N SER A 53 18.69 -8.74 10.43
CA SER A 53 19.58 -7.58 10.43
C SER A 53 19.22 -6.61 9.30
N LEU A 54 19.65 -5.34 9.43
CA LEU A 54 19.45 -4.34 8.37
C LEU A 54 20.07 -4.81 7.04
N LYS A 55 21.24 -5.45 7.08
CA LYS A 55 21.90 -6.02 5.89
C LYS A 55 21.07 -7.09 5.20
N GLU A 56 20.41 -7.97 5.96
CA GLU A 56 19.54 -9.02 5.40
C GLU A 56 18.29 -8.41 4.77
N PHE A 57 17.73 -7.36 5.39
CA PHE A 57 16.64 -6.61 4.79
C PHE A 57 17.08 -5.89 3.52
N ASP A 58 18.21 -5.19 3.53
CA ASP A 58 18.74 -4.48 2.36
C ASP A 58 18.99 -5.46 1.20
N ALA A 59 19.54 -6.65 1.50
CA ALA A 59 19.72 -7.69 0.49
C ALA A 59 18.39 -8.14 -0.11
N LEU A 60 17.37 -8.41 0.71
CA LEU A 60 16.04 -8.79 0.23
C LEU A 60 15.40 -7.66 -0.59
N PHE A 61 15.53 -6.43 -0.13
CA PHE A 61 15.00 -5.25 -0.79
C PHE A 61 15.65 -5.09 -2.16
N PHE A 62 16.97 -5.03 -2.23
CA PHE A 62 17.69 -4.89 -3.51
C PHE A 62 17.42 -6.08 -4.44
N GLU A 63 17.40 -7.31 -3.94
CA GLU A 63 17.07 -8.48 -4.75
C GLU A 63 15.68 -8.36 -5.39
N PHE A 64 14.68 -7.91 -4.64
CA PHE A 64 13.34 -7.66 -5.19
C PHE A 64 13.36 -6.58 -6.27
N PHE A 65 14.04 -5.46 -6.03
CA PHE A 65 14.12 -4.35 -6.98
C PHE A 65 14.89 -4.74 -8.25
N ASP A 66 15.99 -5.46 -8.12
CA ASP A 66 16.79 -5.97 -9.24
C ASP A 66 15.92 -6.89 -10.12
N LYS A 67 15.29 -7.91 -9.51
CA LYS A 67 14.38 -8.82 -10.22
C LYS A 67 13.16 -8.10 -10.83
N LYS A 68 12.64 -7.08 -10.14
CA LYS A 68 11.55 -6.24 -10.65
C LYS A 68 12.00 -5.36 -11.82
N SER A 69 13.26 -4.96 -11.89
CA SER A 69 13.81 -4.15 -12.99
C SER A 69 14.19 -4.98 -14.22
N GLU A 70 14.50 -6.27 -14.06
CA GLU A 70 14.91 -7.14 -15.16
C GLU A 70 13.80 -7.32 -16.22
N PRO A 71 14.00 -6.90 -17.49
CA PRO A 71 12.92 -6.91 -18.49
C PRO A 71 12.42 -8.31 -18.85
N ASN A 72 13.28 -9.32 -18.75
CA ASN A 72 13.00 -10.70 -19.16
C ASN A 72 12.54 -11.59 -18.00
N LEU A 73 12.62 -11.11 -16.76
CA LEU A 73 12.20 -11.85 -15.58
C LEU A 73 10.83 -11.37 -15.12
N VAL A 74 9.91 -12.31 -14.94
CA VAL A 74 8.60 -12.08 -14.32
C VAL A 74 8.53 -12.99 -13.10
N LEU A 75 8.44 -12.38 -11.92
CA LEU A 75 8.25 -13.10 -10.67
C LEU A 75 6.90 -13.82 -10.71
N THR A 76 6.82 -15.00 -10.13
CA THR A 76 5.53 -15.64 -9.87
C THR A 76 4.75 -14.85 -8.81
N LYS A 77 3.44 -15.11 -8.73
CA LYS A 77 2.55 -14.47 -7.75
C LYS A 77 3.01 -14.71 -6.31
N GLU A 78 3.44 -15.93 -6.00
CA GLU A 78 3.95 -16.30 -4.69
C GLU A 78 5.28 -15.61 -4.38
N GLU A 79 6.23 -15.59 -5.32
CA GLU A 79 7.51 -14.89 -5.13
C GLU A 79 7.30 -13.38 -4.93
N PHE A 80 6.48 -12.77 -5.77
CA PHE A 80 6.15 -11.35 -5.66
C PHE A 80 5.60 -11.02 -4.27
N TYR A 81 4.59 -11.76 -3.82
CA TYR A 81 4.02 -11.54 -2.49
C TYR A 81 4.96 -11.94 -1.36
N SER A 82 5.83 -12.93 -1.56
CA SER A 82 6.87 -13.27 -0.59
C SER A 82 7.79 -12.08 -0.34
N TYR A 83 8.26 -11.41 -1.38
CA TYR A 83 9.08 -10.20 -1.22
C TYR A 83 8.30 -9.04 -0.59
N THR A 84 7.13 -8.67 -1.14
CA THR A 84 6.41 -7.49 -0.65
C THR A 84 5.95 -7.67 0.80
N ILE A 85 5.51 -8.86 1.19
CA ILE A 85 5.06 -9.13 2.55
C ILE A 85 6.23 -9.20 3.52
N GLN A 86 7.37 -9.78 3.15
CA GLN A 86 8.57 -9.73 3.99
C GLN A 86 9.04 -8.28 4.20
N ILE A 87 9.05 -7.44 3.16
CA ILE A 87 9.37 -6.01 3.30
C ILE A 87 8.36 -5.32 4.24
N ALA A 88 7.08 -5.66 4.13
CA ALA A 88 6.05 -5.12 5.00
C ALA A 88 6.22 -5.54 6.48
N VAL A 89 6.57 -6.80 6.75
CA VAL A 89 6.86 -7.29 8.12
C VAL A 89 8.01 -6.51 8.73
N PHE A 90 9.07 -6.23 7.96
CA PHE A 90 10.23 -5.52 8.48
C PHE A 90 9.87 -4.10 8.98
N SER A 91 8.81 -3.50 8.44
CA SER A 91 8.29 -2.23 8.94
C SER A 91 7.82 -2.33 10.41
N ASP A 92 7.28 -3.48 10.85
CA ASP A 92 6.95 -3.69 12.27
C ASP A 92 8.20 -3.67 13.16
N ARG A 93 9.33 -4.19 12.66
CA ARG A 93 10.62 -4.11 13.35
C ARG A 93 11.11 -2.66 13.43
N LEU A 94 11.01 -1.91 12.33
CA LEU A 94 11.38 -0.49 12.33
C LEU A 94 10.55 0.33 13.31
N ALA A 95 9.25 0.07 13.41
CA ALA A 95 8.37 0.71 14.39
C ALA A 95 8.78 0.41 15.84
N ALA A 96 9.32 -0.78 16.12
CA ALA A 96 9.82 -1.16 17.44
C ALA A 96 11.18 -0.52 17.76
N LEU A 97 12.05 -0.38 16.76
CA LEU A 97 13.38 0.22 16.91
C LEU A 97 13.33 1.75 16.97
N TYR A 98 12.40 2.37 16.25
CA TYR A 98 12.24 3.82 16.14
C TYR A 98 10.78 4.20 16.40
N PRO A 99 10.35 4.29 17.68
CA PRO A 99 8.98 4.63 18.04
C PRO A 99 8.48 5.95 17.43
N ASP A 100 9.39 6.93 17.27
CA ASP A 100 9.10 8.23 16.67
C ASP A 100 8.77 8.13 15.17
N GLN A 101 9.15 7.03 14.50
CA GLN A 101 8.88 6.74 13.10
C GLN A 101 7.78 5.68 12.92
N LYS A 102 7.04 5.36 13.99
CA LYS A 102 6.01 4.31 13.97
C LYS A 102 4.92 4.57 12.95
N GLU A 103 4.52 5.82 12.75
CA GLU A 103 3.51 6.20 11.75
C GLU A 103 4.02 5.93 10.34
N ILE A 104 5.24 6.36 10.03
CA ILE A 104 5.91 6.13 8.74
C ILE A 104 6.07 4.62 8.47
N ALA A 105 6.43 3.85 9.50
CA ALA A 105 6.54 2.41 9.42
C ALA A 105 5.17 1.75 9.15
N ALA A 106 4.10 2.21 9.79
CA ALA A 106 2.75 1.71 9.53
C ALA A 106 2.26 2.03 8.11
N GLU A 107 2.55 3.22 7.62
CA GLU A 107 2.26 3.62 6.23
C GLU A 107 3.04 2.77 5.22
N ASN A 108 4.33 2.56 5.45
CA ASN A 108 5.16 1.70 4.61
C ASN A 108 4.62 0.26 4.59
N LYS A 109 4.29 -0.30 5.76
CA LYS A 109 3.65 -1.62 5.86
C LYS A 109 2.39 -1.67 5.02
N LYS A 110 1.47 -0.70 5.20
CA LYS A 110 0.21 -0.64 4.45
C LYS A 110 0.45 -0.56 2.95
N LYS A 111 1.41 0.25 2.52
CA LYS A 111 1.81 0.38 1.11
C LYS A 111 2.22 -0.97 0.54
N TRP A 112 3.16 -1.67 1.20
CA TRP A 112 3.65 -2.97 0.74
C TRP A 112 2.59 -4.08 0.79
N PHE A 113 1.65 -4.03 1.74
CA PHE A 113 0.52 -4.96 1.78
C PHE A 113 -0.50 -4.71 0.64
N THR A 114 -0.60 -3.46 0.18
CA THR A 114 -1.55 -3.07 -0.87
C THR A 114 -1.03 -3.38 -2.28
N GLU A 115 0.29 -3.51 -2.44
CA GLU A 115 0.90 -3.96 -3.69
C GLU A 115 0.21 -5.22 -4.21
N ASN A 116 -0.16 -5.22 -5.49
CA ASN A 116 -0.87 -6.33 -6.10
C ASN A 116 -0.14 -6.82 -7.35
N TYR A 117 -0.27 -8.12 -7.58
CA TYR A 117 0.46 -8.81 -8.63
C TYR A 117 0.00 -8.38 -10.03
N GLU A 118 -1.27 -8.02 -10.21
CA GLU A 118 -1.79 -7.57 -11.50
C GLU A 118 -1.16 -6.23 -11.93
N ASP A 119 -1.06 -5.26 -11.02
CA ASP A 119 -0.39 -3.99 -11.26
C ASP A 119 1.10 -4.20 -11.55
N TYR A 120 1.74 -5.18 -10.89
CA TYR A 120 3.10 -5.58 -11.22
C TYR A 120 3.21 -6.10 -12.66
N LEU A 121 2.31 -6.98 -13.11
CA LEU A 121 2.28 -7.47 -14.49
C LEU A 121 2.06 -6.35 -15.50
N LEU A 122 1.14 -5.42 -15.21
CA LEU A 122 0.90 -4.23 -16.05
C LEU A 122 2.15 -3.33 -16.14
N SER A 123 2.87 -3.15 -15.03
CA SER A 123 4.11 -2.39 -15.00
C SER A 123 5.19 -3.04 -15.87
N LYS A 124 5.34 -4.37 -15.82
CA LYS A 124 6.28 -5.15 -16.65
C LYS A 124 5.91 -5.08 -18.13
N ALA A 125 4.63 -5.17 -18.47
CA ALA A 125 4.17 -5.06 -19.85
C ALA A 125 4.45 -3.66 -20.45
N SER A 126 4.37 -2.62 -19.62
CA SER A 126 4.66 -1.24 -20.02
C SER A 126 6.16 -0.98 -20.20
N GLN A 127 7.02 -1.62 -19.41
CA GLN A 127 8.49 -1.51 -19.52
C GLN A 127 9.07 -2.17 -20.77
N LYS A 128 8.35 -3.11 -21.39
CA LYS A 128 8.77 -3.78 -22.62
C LYS A 128 8.45 -2.98 -23.90
N LYS A 129 7.64 -1.92 -23.80
CA LYS A 129 7.31 -1.02 -24.92
C LYS A 129 8.35 0.07 -25.04
#